data_AF-A3F4X8-F1
#
_entry.id   AF-A3F4X8-F1
#
_cell.length_a   1.000
_cell.length_b   1.000
_cell.length_c   1.000
_cell.angle_alpha   90.00
_cell.angle_beta   90.00
_cell.angle_gamma   90.00
#
_symmetry.space_group_name_H-M   'P 1'
#
loop_
_entity.id
_entity.type
_entity.pdbx_description
1 polymer ?
#
loop_
_entity_poly.entity_id
_entity_poly.type
_entity_poly.pdbx_seq_one_letter_code
_entity_poly.pdbx_strand_id
1 'polypeptide(L)'
;MSLGIRNFLNILSQSFRRAERVVCAMKRQQEPDCEASYDAKAPKFDQVVSTGASGFRKCAILVVYSGVGFCGMQRNEGFRTIEGELMMALCNAGYILEEHMKNPSMICFQRASKTDKNVSAAG
;
A
#
# COMPACT_ATOMS: atom_id res chain seq x y z
N MET A 1 3.59 29.16 -24.05
CA MET A 1 3.98 28.42 -22.83
C MET A 1 5.48 28.49 -22.67
N SER A 2 5.97 28.99 -21.54
CA SER A 2 7.41 29.18 -21.28
C SER A 2 8.18 27.86 -21.39
N LEU A 3 9.38 27.92 -21.99
CA LEU A 3 10.28 26.79 -22.20
C LEU A 3 10.57 26.04 -20.88
N GLY A 4 10.60 26.76 -19.75
CA GLY A 4 10.83 26.18 -18.42
C GLY A 4 9.73 25.21 -17.96
N ILE A 5 8.45 25.49 -18.29
CA ILE A 5 7.33 24.63 -17.89
C ILE A 5 7.35 23.33 -18.69
N ARG A 6 7.72 23.40 -19.98
CA ARG A 6 7.88 22.21 -20.83
C ARG A 6 9.04 21.33 -20.38
N ASN A 7 10.15 21.94 -19.96
CA ASN A 7 11.30 21.20 -19.45
C ASN A 7 10.96 20.49 -18.12
N PHE A 8 10.26 21.17 -17.22
CA PHE A 8 9.83 20.59 -15.95
C PHE A 8 8.85 19.41 -16.13
N LEU A 9 7.85 19.57 -17.00
CA LEU A 9 6.92 18.49 -17.34
C LEU A 9 7.65 17.30 -17.99
N ASN A 10 8.65 17.56 -18.83
CA ASN A 10 9.48 16.50 -19.41
C ASN A 10 10.27 15.74 -18.33
N ILE A 11 10.91 16.44 -17.40
CA ILE A 11 11.66 15.82 -16.29
C ILE A 11 10.71 14.97 -15.43
N LEU A 12 9.54 15.50 -15.06
CA LEU A 12 8.55 14.78 -14.27
C LEU A 12 8.06 13.52 -15.00
N SER A 13 7.79 13.63 -16.31
CA SER A 13 7.36 12.49 -17.13
C SER A 13 8.47 11.44 -17.32
N GLN A 14 9.74 11.85 -17.33
CA GLN A 14 10.86 10.92 -17.43
C GLN A 14 11.09 10.19 -16.10
N SER A 15 10.96 10.90 -14.97
CA SER A 15 11.01 10.31 -13.63
C SER A 15 9.90 9.27 -13.44
N PHE A 16 8.68 9.57 -13.87
CA PHE A 16 7.56 8.63 -13.81
C PHE A 16 7.81 7.38 -14.66
N ARG A 17 8.25 7.56 -15.92
CA ARG A 17 8.61 6.43 -16.82
C ARG A 17 9.78 5.60 -16.31
N ARG A 18 10.73 6.21 -15.60
CA ARG A 18 11.86 5.52 -14.99
C ARG A 18 11.43 4.70 -13.78
N ALA A 19 10.50 5.23 -12.97
CA ALA A 19 9.90 4.49 -11.86
C ALA A 19 9.17 3.23 -12.34
N GLU A 20 8.38 3.32 -13.42
CA GLU A 20 7.71 2.14 -14.01
C GLU A 20 8.70 1.05 -14.46
N ARG A 21 9.82 1.44 -15.08
CA ARG A 21 10.86 0.47 -15.49
C ARG A 21 11.54 -0.19 -14.30
N VAL A 22 11.81 0.55 -13.22
CA VAL A 22 12.41 0.00 -12.00
C VAL A 22 11.44 -0.97 -11.33
N VAL A 23 10.16 -0.62 -11.21
CA VAL A 23 9.12 -1.51 -10.66
C VAL A 23 8.99 -2.79 -11.48
N CYS A 24 9.04 -2.71 -12.82
CA CYS A 24 8.97 -3.88 -13.69
C CYS A 24 10.23 -4.77 -13.59
N ALA A 25 11.43 -4.16 -13.50
CA ALA A 25 12.70 -4.88 -13.35
C ALA A 25 12.87 -5.56 -11.99
N MET A 26 12.20 -5.05 -10.95
CA MET A 26 12.20 -5.65 -9.60
C MET A 26 11.13 -6.73 -9.41
N LYS A 27 10.38 -7.08 -10.45
CA LYS A 27 9.39 -8.16 -10.41
C LYS A 27 10.13 -9.49 -10.22
N ARG A 28 10.28 -9.90 -8.96
CA ARG A 28 10.77 -11.25 -8.59
C ARG A 28 9.96 -12.29 -9.35
N GLN A 29 10.66 -13.31 -9.86
CA GLN A 29 10.01 -14.53 -10.31
C GLN A 29 9.21 -15.11 -9.14
N GLN A 30 7.98 -15.50 -9.42
CA GLN A 30 7.07 -16.02 -8.41
C GLN A 30 7.47 -17.45 -8.08
N GLU A 31 8.27 -17.63 -7.03
CA GLU A 31 8.44 -18.91 -6.35
C GLU A 31 7.11 -19.25 -5.63
N PRO A 32 6.57 -20.47 -5.80
CA PRO A 32 5.30 -20.87 -5.23
C PRO A 32 5.48 -21.33 -3.78
N ASP A 33 5.74 -20.42 -2.84
CA ASP A 33 5.87 -20.81 -1.43
C ASP A 33 4.95 -20.02 -0.50
N CYS A 34 3.92 -20.71 -0.01
CA CYS A 34 3.83 -21.27 1.35
C CYS A 34 2.43 -21.89 1.49
N GLU A 35 2.36 -23.21 1.66
CA GLU A 35 1.12 -23.89 2.04
C GLU A 35 0.63 -23.34 3.39
N ALA A 36 -0.49 -22.62 3.37
CA ALA A 36 -1.17 -22.18 4.57
C ALA A 36 -1.84 -23.40 5.21
N SER A 37 -1.29 -23.89 6.33
CA SER A 37 -1.96 -24.90 7.15
C SER A 37 -3.24 -24.30 7.75
N TYR A 38 -4.38 -24.73 7.26
CA TYR A 38 -5.71 -24.38 7.74
C TYR A 38 -6.07 -25.28 8.93
N ASP A 39 -6.16 -24.71 10.13
CA ASP A 39 -6.89 -25.34 11.23
C ASP A 39 -8.18 -24.56 11.55
N ALA A 40 -9.28 -25.27 11.30
CA ALA A 40 -10.64 -25.19 11.85
C ALA A 40 -11.40 -23.83 11.97
N LYS A 41 -12.34 -23.65 11.02
CA LYS A 41 -13.77 -23.24 11.14
C LYS A 41 -14.17 -22.09 12.10
N ALA A 42 -14.57 -20.96 11.49
CA ALA A 42 -15.77 -20.16 11.83
C ALA A 42 -16.18 -19.30 10.61
N PRO A 43 -17.43 -18.81 10.51
CA PRO A 43 -18.25 -18.89 9.29
C PRO A 43 -17.94 -17.85 8.22
N LYS A 44 -18.21 -18.25 6.96
CA LYS A 44 -18.20 -17.40 5.77
C LYS A 44 -19.18 -16.25 5.94
N PHE A 45 -18.68 -15.02 5.96
CA PHE A 45 -19.48 -13.85 5.57
C PHE A 45 -19.07 -13.47 4.14
N ASP A 46 -19.85 -13.97 3.19
CA ASP A 46 -19.81 -13.52 1.81
C ASP A 46 -20.40 -12.10 1.74
N GLN A 47 -19.55 -11.10 1.59
CA GLN A 47 -19.90 -9.96 0.75
C GLN A 47 -18.86 -9.81 -0.36
N VAL A 48 -19.20 -10.51 -1.43
CA VAL A 48 -18.67 -10.42 -2.77
C VAL A 48 -18.95 -9.02 -3.32
N VAL A 49 -17.91 -8.20 -3.49
CA VAL A 49 -17.88 -7.23 -4.59
C VAL A 49 -17.18 -7.92 -5.76
N SER A 50 -17.95 -8.03 -6.82
CA SER A 50 -17.79 -8.87 -8.00
C SER A 50 -16.67 -8.37 -8.92
N THR A 51 -15.55 -9.09 -8.96
CA THR A 51 -14.77 -9.33 -10.20
C THR A 51 -14.05 -10.66 -10.02
N GLY A 52 -14.19 -11.59 -10.98
CA GLY A 52 -13.94 -13.03 -10.82
C GLY A 52 -12.66 -13.43 -10.06
N ALA A 53 -12.85 -14.21 -8.99
CA ALA A 53 -11.91 -15.11 -8.30
C ALA A 53 -10.39 -14.78 -8.37
N SER A 54 -10.02 -13.52 -8.28
CA SER A 54 -8.65 -13.11 -8.05
C SER A 54 -8.46 -13.04 -6.55
N GLY A 55 -8.02 -14.15 -5.93
CA GLY A 55 -7.59 -14.14 -4.53
C GLY A 55 -6.56 -13.04 -4.25
N PHE A 56 -6.41 -12.64 -2.98
CA PHE A 56 -5.46 -11.59 -2.58
C PHE A 56 -4.07 -11.85 -3.17
N ARG A 57 -3.53 -10.85 -3.85
CA ARG A 57 -2.19 -10.90 -4.43
C ARG A 57 -1.22 -10.13 -3.54
N LYS A 58 -0.05 -10.72 -3.28
CA LYS A 58 1.05 -10.00 -2.63
C LYS A 58 1.51 -8.87 -3.56
N CYS A 59 1.52 -7.65 -3.06
CA CYS A 59 1.95 -6.46 -3.80
C CYS A 59 2.83 -5.58 -2.92
N ALA A 60 3.57 -4.66 -3.55
CA ALA A 60 4.35 -3.63 -2.88
C ALA A 60 3.87 -2.27 -3.38
N ILE A 61 3.81 -1.29 -2.46
CA ILE A 61 3.36 0.07 -2.74
C ILE A 61 4.50 1.02 -2.39
N LEU A 62 4.88 1.88 -3.34
CA LEU A 62 5.77 3.01 -3.09
C LEU A 62 4.92 4.23 -2.75
N VAL A 63 5.14 4.81 -1.57
CA VAL A 63 4.38 5.96 -1.06
C VAL A 63 5.33 7.08 -0.67
N VAL A 64 4.96 8.31 -1.03
CA VAL A 64 5.64 9.55 -0.63
C VAL A 64 4.64 10.38 0.17
N TYR A 65 5.07 10.93 1.30
CA TYR A 65 4.19 11.71 2.16
C TYR A 65 4.93 12.81 2.93
N SER A 66 4.19 13.88 3.25
CA SER A 66 4.59 14.85 4.26
C SER A 66 4.16 14.36 5.63
N GLY A 67 5.09 14.31 6.58
CA GLY A 67 4.80 13.85 7.94
C GLY A 67 4.03 14.85 8.80
N VAL A 68 3.89 16.10 8.36
CA VAL A 68 3.33 17.19 9.18
C VAL A 68 1.91 16.86 9.61
N GLY A 69 1.65 16.88 10.91
CA GLY A 69 0.32 16.59 11.48
C GLY A 69 0.02 15.09 11.62
N PHE A 70 0.98 14.21 11.30
CA PHE A 70 0.87 12.78 11.50
C PHE A 70 1.75 12.30 12.65
N CYS A 71 1.23 11.36 13.44
CA CYS A 71 1.93 10.72 14.54
C CYS A 71 2.80 9.54 14.07
N GLY A 72 3.44 9.69 12.91
CA GLY A 72 4.35 8.70 12.33
C GLY A 72 3.68 7.71 11.37
N MET A 73 4.45 6.69 10.98
CA MET A 73 4.00 5.66 10.03
C MET A 73 3.04 4.67 10.68
N GLN A 74 3.42 4.12 11.84
CA GLN A 74 2.71 3.01 12.48
C GLN A 74 1.40 3.45 13.12
N ARG A 75 0.32 2.69 12.90
CA ARG A 75 -0.98 2.90 13.55
C ARG A 75 -0.90 2.78 15.06
N ASN A 76 -1.37 3.83 15.74
CA ASN A 76 -1.58 3.90 17.18
C ASN A 76 -3.04 4.30 17.42
N GLU A 77 -3.69 3.70 18.40
CA GLU A 77 -5.10 4.00 18.73
C GLU A 77 -5.27 5.47 19.10
N GLY A 78 -6.31 6.12 18.57
CA GLY A 78 -6.61 7.52 18.86
C GLY A 78 -5.72 8.56 18.17
N PHE A 79 -4.69 8.15 17.42
CA PHE A 79 -3.81 9.07 16.69
C PHE A 79 -3.94 8.94 15.17
N ARG A 80 -3.82 10.07 14.48
CA ARG A 80 -3.78 10.08 13.02
C ARG A 80 -2.38 9.70 12.54
N THR A 81 -2.27 8.62 11.77
CA THR A 81 -1.01 8.06 11.27
C THR A 81 -1.09 7.78 9.79
N ILE A 82 0.06 7.66 9.12
CA ILE A 82 0.12 7.45 7.67
C ILE A 82 -0.54 6.12 7.28
N GLU A 83 -0.25 5.04 7.99
CA GLU A 83 -0.86 3.72 7.74
C GLU A 83 -2.37 3.73 7.97
N GLY A 84 -2.86 4.46 8.98
CA GLY A 84 -4.29 4.57 9.25
C GLY A 84 -5.05 5.16 8.07
N GLU A 85 -4.54 6.26 7.50
CA GLU A 85 -5.11 6.88 6.30
C GLU A 85 -4.96 6.00 5.06
N LEU A 86 -3.79 5.36 4.89
CA LEU A 86 -3.53 4.48 3.74
C LEU A 86 -4.48 3.29 3.71
N MET A 87 -4.65 2.60 4.84
CA MET A 87 -5.58 1.46 4.94
C MET A 87 -7.02 1.93 4.75
N MET A 88 -7.40 3.08 5.29
CA MET A 88 -8.74 3.64 5.08
C MET A 88 -9.01 3.95 3.60
N ALA A 89 -8.03 4.54 2.90
CA ALA A 89 -8.13 4.79 1.46
C ALA A 89 -8.27 3.48 0.65
N LEU A 90 -7.49 2.45 0.99
CA LEU A 90 -7.60 1.12 0.36
C LEU A 90 -8.94 0.45 0.63
N CYS A 91 -9.50 0.63 1.83
CA CYS A 91 -10.82 0.11 2.20
C CYS A 91 -11.92 0.81 1.40
N ASN A 92 -11.87 2.14 1.31
CA ASN A 92 -12.80 2.94 0.53
C ASN A 92 -12.72 2.64 -0.98
N ALA A 93 -11.55 2.24 -1.46
CA ALA A 93 -11.35 1.80 -2.84
C ALA A 93 -11.77 0.33 -3.09
N GLY A 94 -12.17 -0.42 -2.06
CA GLY A 94 -12.60 -1.81 -2.17
C GLY A 94 -11.46 -2.83 -2.33
N TYR A 95 -10.20 -2.45 -2.07
CA TYR A 95 -9.05 -3.37 -2.13
C TYR A 95 -8.87 -4.20 -0.86
N ILE A 96 -9.32 -3.67 0.29
CA ILE A 96 -9.30 -4.36 1.58
C ILE A 96 -10.67 -4.25 2.24
N LEU A 97 -10.97 -5.17 3.15
CA LEU A 97 -12.19 -5.14 3.96
C LEU A 97 -11.93 -4.40 5.28
N GLU A 98 -13.00 -3.95 5.92
CA GLU A 98 -12.93 -3.30 7.25
C GLU A 98 -12.31 -4.20 8.33
N GLU A 99 -12.46 -5.52 8.21
CA GLU A 99 -11.86 -6.48 9.12
C GLU A 99 -10.33 -6.45 9.07
N HIS A 100 -9.76 -6.23 7.88
CA HIS A 100 -8.31 -6.14 7.68
C HIS A 100 -7.72 -4.89 8.33
N MET A 101 -8.51 -3.84 8.50
CA MET A 101 -8.10 -2.62 9.22
C MET A 101 -7.87 -2.88 10.71
N LYS A 102 -8.68 -3.77 11.31
CA LYS A 102 -8.56 -4.16 12.72
C LYS A 102 -7.39 -5.13 12.91
N ASN A 103 -7.26 -6.09 12.00
CA ASN A 103 -6.22 -7.13 12.03
C ASN A 103 -5.36 -7.10 10.76
N PRO A 104 -4.36 -6.20 10.66
CA PRO A 104 -3.48 -6.08 9.50
C PRO A 104 -2.67 -7.36 9.20
N SER A 105 -2.52 -8.25 10.19
CA SER A 105 -1.88 -9.55 10.02
C SER A 105 -2.62 -10.48 9.05
N MET A 106 -3.94 -10.33 8.88
CA MET A 106 -4.73 -11.17 7.97
C MET A 106 -4.32 -11.00 6.50
N ILE A 107 -3.79 -9.82 6.15
CA ILE A 107 -3.30 -9.50 4.80
C ILE A 107 -1.77 -9.43 4.74
N CYS A 108 -1.08 -9.89 5.80
CA CYS A 108 0.37 -9.81 5.94
C CYS A 108 0.92 -8.39 5.66
N PHE A 109 0.24 -7.34 6.14
CA PHE A 109 0.67 -5.96 5.91
C PHE A 109 2.04 -5.69 6.55
N GLN A 110 2.99 -5.20 5.75
CA GLN A 110 4.36 -4.88 6.19
C GLN A 110 4.73 -3.46 5.76
N ARG A 111 5.63 -2.84 6.52
CA ARG A 111 6.22 -1.54 6.20
C ARG A 111 7.73 -1.66 6.11
N ALA A 112 8.35 -0.88 5.23
CA ALA A 112 9.82 -0.85 5.10
C ALA A 112 10.49 -0.01 6.20
N SER A 113 9.81 1.03 6.70
CA SER A 113 10.34 1.93 7.72
C SER A 113 9.28 2.29 8.75
N LYS A 114 9.71 2.50 9.99
CA LYS A 114 8.88 3.01 11.09
C LYS A 114 9.29 4.46 11.36
N THR A 115 8.71 5.40 10.62
CA THR A 115 9.04 6.82 10.80
C THR A 115 8.37 7.39 12.04
N ASP A 116 9.09 8.26 12.75
CA ASP A 116 8.58 9.00 13.90
C ASP A 116 7.55 10.06 13.52
N LYS A 117 6.96 10.69 14.55
CA LYS A 117 6.02 11.81 14.42
C LYS A 117 6.64 12.97 13.63
N ASN A 118 5.85 13.57 12.73
CA ASN A 118 6.24 14.69 11.87
C ASN A 118 7.39 14.40 10.86
N VAL A 119 7.85 13.15 10.74
CA VAL A 119 8.88 12.76 9.76
C VAL A 119 8.25 12.53 8.39
N SER A 120 8.85 13.12 7.35
CA SER A 120 8.42 12.96 5.95
C SER A 120 9.23 11.85 5.26
N ALA A 121 8.66 11.23 4.22
CA ALA A 121 9.33 10.19 3.44
C ALA A 121 9.14 10.40 1.94
N ALA A 122 10.20 10.14 1.18
CA ALA A 122 10.25 10.28 -0.28
C ALA A 122 10.54 8.95 -1.02
N GLY A 123 10.75 7.85 -0.29
CA GLY A 123 11.06 6.53 -0.84
C GLY A 123 11.83 5.68 0.16
#